data_AF-A0A4V0ETL1-F1
#
_entry.id   AF-A0A4V0ETL1-F1
#
_cell.length_a   1.000
_cell.length_b   1.000
_cell.length_c   1.000
_cell.angle_alpha   90.00
_cell.angle_beta   90.00
_cell.angle_gamma   90.00
#
_symmetry.space_group_name_H-M   'P 1'
#
loop_
_entity.id
_entity.type
_entity.pdbx_description
1 polymer ?
#
loop_
_entity_poly.entity_id
_entity_poly.type
_entity_poly.pdbx_seq_one_letter_code
_entity_poly.pdbx_strand_id
1 'polypeptide(L)' 'MNDDKMRFATEKGFVVYEKCGIIEIEKVPRFGEIILFYSDGKFTHLVKKETKK' A
#
# COMPACT_ATOMS: atom_id res chain seq x y z
N MET A 1 -10.17 10.85 8.30
CA MET A 1 -9.44 10.80 7.00
C MET A 1 -10.47 10.42 5.95
N ASN A 2 -10.67 11.22 4.90
CA ASN A 2 -11.79 11.05 3.97
C ASN A 2 -11.65 9.76 3.15
N ASP A 3 -12.69 8.91 3.13
CA ASP A 3 -12.75 7.68 2.32
C ASP A 3 -12.45 7.93 0.84
N ASP A 4 -12.83 9.11 0.32
CA ASP A 4 -12.55 9.52 -1.06
C ASP A 4 -11.06 9.54 -1.38
N LYS A 5 -10.21 9.89 -0.41
CA LYS A 5 -8.76 9.97 -0.60
C LYS A 5 -8.14 8.57 -0.73
N MET A 6 -8.67 7.60 -0.01
CA MET A 6 -8.22 6.20 -0.08
C MET A 6 -8.64 5.54 -1.38
N ARG A 7 -9.88 5.79 -1.78
CA ARG A 7 -10.40 5.31 -3.06
C ARG A 7 -9.60 5.89 -4.22
N PHE A 8 -9.37 7.20 -4.23
CA PHE A 8 -8.57 7.87 -5.25
C PHE A 8 -7.13 7.33 -5.32
N ALA A 9 -6.49 7.10 -4.16
CA ALA A 9 -5.14 6.54 -4.10
C ALA A 9 -5.10 5.12 -4.73
N THR A 10 -6.04 4.26 -4.36
CA THR A 10 -6.11 2.89 -4.87
C THR A 10 -6.35 2.86 -6.38
N GLU A 11 -7.27 3.67 -6.89
CA GLU A 11 -7.56 3.79 -8.33
C GLU A 11 -6.36 4.27 -9.15
N LYS A 12 -5.41 4.99 -8.53
CA LYS A 12 -4.20 5.50 -9.17
C LYS A 12 -2.98 4.59 -9.03
N GLY A 13 -3.16 3.36 -8.53
CA GLY A 13 -2.08 2.41 -8.32
C GLY A 13 -1.21 2.76 -7.11
N PHE A 14 -1.83 3.27 -6.05
CA PHE A 14 -1.21 3.37 -4.74
C PHE A 14 -1.77 2.28 -3.82
N VAL A 15 -0.94 1.82 -2.90
CA VAL A 15 -1.28 0.85 -1.87
C VAL A 15 -1.47 1.59 -0.57
N VAL A 16 -2.55 1.27 0.12
CA VAL A 16 -2.89 1.79 1.44
C VAL A 16 -2.68 0.68 2.44
N TYR A 17 -1.90 0.96 3.49
CA TYR A 17 -1.66 0.00 4.57
C TYR A 17 -1.42 0.74 5.89
N GLU A 18 -1.74 0.10 7.01
CA GLU A 18 -1.36 0.55 8.33
C GLU A 18 0.09 0.12 8.60
N LYS A 19 0.87 0.94 9.30
CA LYS A 19 2.18 0.60 9.81
C LYS A 19 2.35 1.27 11.16
N CYS A 20 2.47 0.48 12.23
CA CYS A 20 2.59 0.99 13.59
C CYS A 20 1.48 1.99 13.99
N GLY A 21 0.21 1.71 13.64
CA GLY A 21 -0.93 2.58 13.94
C GLY A 21 -1.11 3.78 13.01
N ILE A 22 -0.24 3.98 12.02
CA ILE A 22 -0.31 5.07 11.05
C ILE A 22 -0.70 4.50 9.68
N ILE A 23 -1.67 5.12 9.00
CA ILE A 23 -2.01 4.71 7.64
C ILE A 23 -1.04 5.38 6.66
N GLU A 24 -0.30 4.57 5.94
CA GLU A 24 0.62 4.96 4.88
C GLU A 24 0.00 4.71 3.50
N ILE A 25 0.40 5.54 2.54
CA ILE A 25 0.00 5.43 1.14
C ILE A 25 1.27 5.43 0.30
N GLU A 26 1.52 4.34 -0.42
CA GLU A 26 2.74 4.19 -1.22
C GLU A 26 2.42 3.87 -2.68
N LYS A 27 3.20 4.40 -3.62
CA LYS A 27 3.06 4.10 -5.04
C LYS A 27 3.59 2.70 -5.36
N VAL A 28 2.79 1.91 -6.09
CA VAL A 28 3.24 0.58 -6.55
C VAL A 28 4.47 0.69 -7.44
N PRO A 29 5.44 -0.25 -7.33
CA PRO A 29 6.55 -0.31 -8.25
C PRO A 29 6.04 -0.54 -9.67
N ARG A 30 6.70 0.06 -10.66
CA ARG A 30 6.39 -0.22 -12.08
C ARG A 30 6.77 -1.63 -12.49
N PHE A 31 7.83 -2.18 -11.90
CA PHE A 31 8.34 -3.54 -12.14
C PHE A 31 8.83 -4.11 -10.82
N GLY A 32 8.41 -5.35 -10.52
CA GLY A 32 8.77 -6.04 -9.30
C GLY A 32 7.54 -6.52 -8.52
N GLU A 33 7.71 -6.68 -7.21
CA GLU A 33 6.75 -7.33 -6.33
C GLU A 33 6.42 -6.46 -5.12
N ILE A 34 5.18 -6.58 -4.67
CA ILE A 34 4.69 -6.05 -3.40
C ILE A 34 4.17 -7.21 -2.58
N ILE A 35 4.57 -7.26 -1.32
CA ILE A 35 3.99 -8.16 -0.32
C ILE A 35 3.29 -7.30 0.73
N LEU A 36 2.01 -7.57 0.92
CA LEU A 36 1.18 -6.98 1.96
C LEU A 36 0.83 -8.04 3.00
N PHE A 37 0.99 -7.70 4.26
CA PHE A 37 0.58 -8.56 5.37
C PHE A 37 -0.80 -8.15 5.85
N TYR A 38 -1.74 -9.10 5.87
CA TYR A 38 -3.09 -8.90 6.38
C TYR A 38 -3.23 -9.53 7.77
N SER A 39 -3.58 -8.71 8.75
CA SER A 39 -3.78 -9.14 10.14
C SER A 39 -4.82 -8.23 10.79
N ASP A 40 -5.65 -8.78 11.67
CA ASP A 40 -6.65 -8.01 12.45
C ASP A 40 -7.56 -7.12 11.58
N GLY A 41 -8.01 -7.66 10.45
CA GLY A 41 -8.90 -6.94 9.54
C GLY A 41 -8.21 -5.89 8.64
N LYS A 42 -6.90 -5.68 8.78
CA LYS A 42 -6.14 -4.59 8.16
C LYS A 42 -4.85 -5.05 7.48
N PHE A 43 -4.39 -4.29 6.50
CA PHE A 43 -3.03 -4.44 5.98
C PHE A 43 -2.04 -3.71 6.90
N THR A 44 -0.95 -4.36 7.32
CA THR A 44 -0.09 -3.89 8.44
C THR A 44 1.38 -3.69 8.07
N HIS A 45 1.82 -4.26 6.96
CA HIS A 45 3.22 -4.15 6.53
C HIS A 45 3.32 -4.29 5.02
N LEU A 46 4.22 -3.49 4.44
CA LEU A 46 4.52 -3.46 3.01
C LEU A 46 6.00 -3.79 2.82
N VAL A 47 6.28 -4.87 2.10
CA VAL A 47 7.62 -5.14 1.55
C VAL A 47 7.56 -4.89 0.06
N LYS A 48 8.41 -3.98 -0.41
CA LYS A 48 8.52 -3.62 -1.81
C LYS A 48 9.85 -4.10 -2.37
N LYS A 49 9.80 -4.85 -3.47
CA LYS A 49 10.97 -5.26 -4.24
C LYS A 49 10.85 -4.69 -5.65
N GLU A 50 11.66 -3.68 -5.96
CA GLU A 50 11.75 -3.14 -7.32
C GLU A 50 12.78 -3.93 -8.14
N THR A 51 12.40 -4.34 -9.33
CA THR A 51 13.32 -4.94 -10.31
C THR A 51 13.66 -3.92 -11.39
N LYS A 52 14.94 -3.90 -11.81
CA LYS A 52 15.36 -3.10 -12.96
C LYS A 52 14.91 -3.81 -14.24
N LYS A 53 14.43 -3.01 -15.19
CA LYS A 53 13.95 -3.46 -16.50
C LYS A 53 15.09 -3.96 -17.38
#